data_AF-A0A182NRB8-F1
#
_entry.id   AF-A0A182NRB8-F1
#
_cell.length_a   1.000
_cell.length_b   1.000
_cell.length_c   1.000
_cell.angle_alpha   90.00
_cell.angle_beta   90.00
_cell.angle_gamma   90.00
#
_symmetry.space_group_name_H-M   'P 1'
#
loop_
_entity.id
_entity.type
_entity.pdbx_description
1 polymer ?
#
loop_
_entity_poly.entity_id
_entity_poly.type
_entity_poly.pdbx_seq_one_letter_code
_entity_poly.pdbx_strand_id
1 'polypeptide(L)'
;MKKAGDSVATSHALRCYQCSSGVSWADCKATTREVDCEIQGEQACLSVYAEGTLSSAYIRECFYNDKTMCNLIQDELPETIRLVDCDLCTTELCNDSSGSVVIPNLLLIVVLYFVCGL
;
A
#
# COMPACT_ATOMS: atom_id res chain seq x y z
N MET A 1 29.33 -16.94 -36.96
CA MET A 1 28.90 -17.59 -35.71
C MET A 1 28.43 -16.49 -34.77
N LYS A 2 27.12 -16.40 -34.51
CA LYS A 2 26.52 -15.39 -33.61
C LYS A 2 26.75 -15.82 -32.16
N LYS A 3 27.22 -14.94 -31.28
CA LYS A 3 26.97 -15.08 -29.84
C LYS A 3 26.13 -13.89 -29.39
N ALA A 4 25.02 -14.26 -28.77
CA ALA A 4 23.89 -13.43 -28.39
C ALA A 4 24.29 -12.44 -27.30
N GLY A 5 23.60 -11.30 -27.31
CA GLY A 5 23.67 -10.29 -26.27
C GLY A 5 23.17 -10.83 -24.94
N ASP A 6 23.87 -10.42 -23.89
CA ASP A 6 23.47 -10.57 -22.50
C ASP A 6 22.33 -9.56 -22.25
N SER A 7 21.09 -10.03 -22.28
CA SER A 7 19.97 -9.28 -21.73
C SER A 7 20.04 -9.41 -20.21
N VAL A 8 20.80 -8.53 -19.55
CA VAL A 8 20.58 -8.27 -18.13
C VAL A 8 19.18 -7.68 -18.04
N ALA A 9 18.21 -8.51 -17.64
CA ALA A 9 16.94 -8.01 -17.16
C ALA A 9 17.27 -7.14 -15.95
N THR A 10 17.24 -5.82 -16.11
CA THR A 10 17.09 -4.90 -14.99
C THR A 10 15.80 -5.32 -14.28
N SER A 11 15.91 -6.16 -13.25
CA SER A 11 14.82 -6.35 -12.29
C SER A 11 14.68 -5.00 -11.61
N HIS A 12 13.75 -4.19 -12.11
CA HIS A 12 13.42 -2.96 -11.41
C HIS A 12 12.89 -3.39 -10.03
N ALA A 13 13.49 -2.86 -8.97
CA ALA A 13 12.97 -3.06 -7.62
C ALA A 13 11.53 -2.51 -7.59
N LEU A 14 10.61 -3.23 -6.93
CA LEU A 14 9.23 -2.77 -6.77
C LEU A 14 9.26 -1.43 -6.03
N ARG A 15 8.54 -0.41 -6.52
CA ARG A 15 8.43 0.86 -5.80
C ARG A 15 7.17 0.89 -4.96
N CYS A 16 7.29 1.37 -3.73
CA CYS A 16 6.17 1.52 -2.80
C CYS A 16 6.17 2.93 -2.18
N TYR A 17 5.00 3.35 -1.72
CA TYR A 17 4.93 4.48 -0.80
C TYR A 17 5.41 4.08 0.58
N GLN A 18 6.09 4.98 1.27
CA GLN A 18 6.51 4.81 2.65
C GLN A 18 6.12 6.03 3.50
N CYS A 19 5.38 5.77 4.57
CA CYS A 19 5.01 6.76 5.58
C CYS A 19 4.62 6.08 6.88
N SER A 20 4.63 6.83 7.98
CA SER A 20 4.09 6.40 9.26
C SER A 20 3.43 7.59 9.97
N SER A 21 2.21 7.42 10.46
CA SER A 21 1.50 8.44 11.21
C SER A 21 0.70 7.82 12.35
N GLY A 22 0.61 8.54 13.47
CA GLY A 22 -0.31 8.21 14.57
C GLY A 22 -1.68 8.91 14.48
N VAL A 23 -1.90 9.71 13.43
CA VAL A 23 -3.00 10.69 13.36
C VAL A 23 -4.03 10.31 12.30
N SER A 24 -3.62 10.16 11.04
CA SER A 24 -4.54 9.79 9.95
C SER A 24 -3.78 9.34 8.70
N TRP A 25 -4.50 8.71 7.76
CA TRP A 25 -3.97 8.47 6.41
C TRP A 25 -3.58 9.76 5.67
N ALA A 26 -4.27 10.87 5.92
CA ALA A 26 -3.93 12.16 5.30
C ALA A 26 -2.58 12.68 5.81
N ASP A 27 -2.30 12.53 7.10
CA ASP A 27 -1.02 12.90 7.71
C ASP A 27 0.13 11.97 7.24
N CYS A 28 -0.14 10.66 7.15
CA CYS A 28 0.78 9.71 6.53
C CYS A 28 1.10 10.13 5.08
N LYS A 29 0.06 10.43 4.28
CA LYS A 29 0.20 10.86 2.89
C LYS A 29 0.98 12.17 2.74
N ALA A 30 0.82 13.12 3.66
CA ALA A 30 1.54 14.38 3.65
C ALA A 30 3.06 14.21 3.83
N THR A 31 3.50 13.11 4.43
CA THR A 31 4.91 12.79 4.69
C THR A 31 5.44 11.63 3.85
N THR A 32 4.62 11.14 2.91
CA THR A 32 4.96 9.99 2.07
C THR A 32 6.16 10.25 1.17
N ARG A 33 7.00 9.22 1.05
CA ARG A 33 8.05 9.11 0.04
C ARG A 33 7.84 7.88 -0.83
N GLU A 34 8.25 7.95 -2.09
CA GLU A 34 8.37 6.78 -2.97
C GLU A 34 9.74 6.15 -2.73
N VAL A 35 9.79 4.84 -2.52
CA VAL A 35 11.03 4.08 -2.28
C VAL A 35 11.10 2.84 -3.15
N ASP A 36 12.28 2.53 -3.65
CA ASP A 36 12.58 1.24 -4.28
C ASP A 36 12.77 0.18 -3.17
N CYS A 37 12.10 -0.96 -3.28
CA CYS A 37 12.19 -2.03 -2.29
C CYS A 37 13.52 -2.80 -2.43
N GLU A 38 14.39 -2.67 -1.44
CA GLU A 38 15.69 -3.36 -1.38
C GLU A 38 15.62 -4.69 -0.62
N ILE A 39 14.50 -5.41 -0.75
CA ILE A 39 14.24 -6.66 -0.03
C ILE A 39 14.60 -7.85 -0.93
N GLN A 40 15.30 -8.84 -0.38
CA GLN A 40 15.59 -10.10 -1.10
C GLN A 40 14.36 -11.02 -1.06
N GLY A 41 13.89 -11.48 -2.21
CA GLY A 41 12.73 -12.37 -2.31
C GLY A 41 11.53 -11.73 -3.01
N GLU A 42 10.34 -12.26 -2.76
CA GLU A 42 9.11 -11.72 -3.35
C GLU A 42 8.67 -10.46 -2.61
N GLN A 43 8.75 -9.32 -3.29
CA GLN A 43 8.49 -8.00 -2.74
C GLN A 43 7.01 -7.65 -2.83
N ALA A 44 6.51 -6.92 -1.84
CA ALA A 44 5.16 -6.34 -1.82
C ALA A 44 5.18 -4.96 -1.17
N CYS A 45 4.23 -4.11 -1.54
CA CYS A 45 3.90 -2.90 -0.82
C CYS A 45 2.88 -3.22 0.27
N LEU A 46 3.18 -2.79 1.49
CA LEU A 46 2.33 -2.94 2.66
C LEU A 46 1.57 -1.65 2.93
N SER A 47 0.31 -1.79 3.33
CA SER A 47 -0.50 -0.77 3.99
C SER A 47 -1.10 -1.37 5.25
N VAL A 48 -0.86 -0.74 6.40
CA VAL A 48 -1.39 -1.16 7.70
C VAL A 48 -2.11 0.00 8.38
N TYR A 49 -3.30 -0.30 8.89
CA TYR A 49 -4.02 0.54 9.84
C TYR A 49 -4.34 -0.28 11.10
N ALA A 50 -3.87 0.21 12.23
CA ALA A 50 -4.22 -0.31 13.54
C ALA A 50 -4.86 0.77 14.40
N GLU A 51 -5.81 0.38 15.23
CA GLU A 51 -6.54 1.24 16.15
C GLU A 51 -6.42 0.68 17.56
N GLY A 52 -5.94 1.50 18.48
CA GLY A 52 -5.91 1.21 19.90
C GLY A 52 -6.79 2.18 20.68
N THR A 53 -7.03 1.88 21.96
CA THR A 53 -7.93 2.67 22.82
C THR A 53 -7.56 4.15 22.91
N LEU A 54 -6.27 4.49 22.77
CA LEU A 54 -5.76 5.86 22.91
C LEU A 54 -4.98 6.37 21.70
N SER A 55 -4.77 5.53 20.68
CA SER A 55 -3.87 5.83 19.56
C SER A 55 -4.22 5.02 18.33
N SER A 56 -4.01 5.61 17.16
CA SER A 56 -4.07 4.91 15.88
C SER A 56 -2.67 4.83 15.27
N ALA A 57 -2.45 3.90 14.35
CA ALA A 57 -1.23 3.78 13.57
C ALA A 57 -1.57 3.54 12.10
N TYR A 58 -0.98 4.37 11.23
CA TYR A 58 -1.13 4.34 9.78
C TYR A 58 0.26 4.17 9.18
N ILE A 59 0.52 3.05 8.51
CA ILE A 59 1.86 2.70 8.03
C ILE A 59 1.79 2.25 6.58
N ARG A 60 2.75 2.72 5.78
CA ARG A 60 3.06 2.21 4.45
C ARG A 60 4.53 1.90 4.37
N GLU A 61 4.90 0.77 3.78
CA GLU A 61 6.29 0.41 3.59
C GLU A 61 6.48 -0.70 2.54
N CYS A 62 7.75 -0.96 2.21
CA CYS A 62 8.15 -2.16 1.49
C CYS A 62 8.14 -3.36 2.43
N PHE A 63 7.71 -4.50 1.91
CA PHE A 63 7.58 -5.71 2.71
C PHE A 63 7.74 -6.99 1.89
N TYR A 64 7.79 -8.13 2.56
CA TYR A 64 7.75 -9.44 1.91
C TYR A 64 6.30 -9.75 1.50
N ASN A 65 6.08 -10.39 0.35
CA ASN A 65 4.76 -10.84 -0.11
C ASN A 65 4.25 -12.05 0.70
N ASP A 66 4.17 -11.91 2.02
CA ASP A 66 3.66 -12.92 2.93
C ASP A 66 2.42 -12.41 3.67
N LYS A 67 1.25 -12.82 3.17
CA LYS A 67 -0.05 -12.45 3.74
C LYS A 67 -0.27 -13.00 5.15
N THR A 68 0.49 -14.02 5.57
CA THR A 68 0.38 -14.53 6.95
C THR A 68 0.85 -13.49 7.96
N MET A 69 1.70 -12.55 7.55
CA MET A 69 2.22 -11.51 8.44
C MET A 69 1.15 -10.55 8.95
N CYS A 70 0.09 -10.29 8.18
CA CYS A 70 -1.05 -9.52 8.67
C CYS A 70 -1.70 -10.19 9.90
N ASN A 71 -1.78 -11.52 9.92
CA ASN A 71 -2.30 -12.24 11.08
C ASN A 71 -1.30 -12.23 12.24
N LEU A 72 -0.01 -12.40 11.95
CA LEU A 72 1.05 -12.37 12.97
C LEU A 72 1.15 -11.01 13.67
N ILE A 73 0.95 -9.91 12.94
CA ILE A 73 0.91 -8.57 13.54
C ILE A 73 -0.20 -8.48 14.59
N GLN A 74 -1.38 -9.03 14.31
CA GLN A 74 -2.47 -9.03 15.30
C GLN A 74 -2.15 -9.89 16.53
N ASP A 75 -1.44 -11.00 16.36
CA ASP A 75 -1.08 -11.91 17.46
C ASP A 75 -0.02 -11.31 18.40
N GLU A 76 0.88 -10.48 17.88
CA GLU A 76 1.93 -9.81 18.67
C GLU A 76 1.45 -8.51 19.32
N LEU A 77 0.33 -7.95 18.85
CA LEU A 77 -0.23 -6.72 19.40
C LEU A 77 -0.98 -7.00 20.71
N PRO A 78 -0.85 -6.13 21.73
CA PRO A 78 -1.64 -6.26 22.96
C PRO A 78 -3.13 -6.14 22.64
N GLU A 79 -3.99 -6.78 23.44
CA GLU A 79 -5.46 -6.82 23.22
C GLU A 79 -6.12 -5.42 23.13
N THR A 80 -5.44 -4.38 23.59
CA THR A 80 -5.87 -2.98 23.49
C THR A 80 -5.68 -2.37 22.10
N ILE A 81 -4.96 -3.03 21.20
CA ILE A 81 -4.67 -2.60 19.83
C ILE A 81 -5.22 -3.65 18.85
N ARG A 82 -6.03 -3.17 17.92
CA ARG A 82 -6.63 -3.99 16.87
C ARG A 82 -6.09 -3.59 15.51
N LEU A 83 -5.66 -4.57 14.74
CA LEU A 83 -5.39 -4.41 13.33
C LEU A 83 -6.73 -4.29 12.58
N VAL A 84 -6.96 -3.15 11.95
CA VAL A 84 -8.23 -2.84 11.26
C VAL A 84 -8.10 -3.07 9.77
N ASP A 85 -6.98 -2.68 9.17
CA ASP A 85 -6.68 -2.91 7.77
C ASP A 85 -5.22 -3.36 7.61
N CYS A 86 -5.00 -4.36 6.76
CA CYS A 86 -3.67 -4.84 6.41
C CYS A 86 -3.75 -5.43 5.01
N ASP A 87 -3.06 -4.79 4.06
CA ASP A 87 -3.06 -5.20 2.66
C ASP A 87 -1.65 -5.27 2.11
N LEU A 88 -1.45 -6.25 1.23
CA LEU A 88 -0.22 -6.48 0.48
C LEU A 88 -0.55 -6.51 -1.01
N CYS A 89 0.18 -5.71 -1.76
CA CYS A 89 0.03 -5.63 -3.21
C CYS A 89 1.41 -5.60 -3.90
N THR A 90 1.49 -6.09 -5.13
CA THR A 90 2.78 -6.34 -5.82
C THR A 90 2.97 -5.52 -7.10
N THR A 91 2.18 -4.46 -7.27
CA THR A 91 2.31 -3.53 -8.39
C THR A 91 2.91 -2.20 -7.92
N GLU A 92 3.58 -1.49 -8.82
CA GLU A 92 4.21 -0.21 -8.51
C GLU A 92 3.25 0.75 -7.79
N LEU A 93 3.69 1.26 -6.64
CA LEU A 93 3.01 2.30 -5.85
C LEU A 93 1.56 1.95 -5.48
N CYS A 94 1.23 0.66 -5.40
CA CYS A 94 -0.14 0.18 -5.20
C CYS A 94 -0.71 0.47 -3.80
N ASN A 95 0.16 0.69 -2.82
CA ASN A 95 -0.24 0.99 -1.45
C ASN A 95 -0.71 2.45 -1.25
N ASP A 96 -1.05 3.19 -2.30
CA ASP A 96 -1.67 4.53 -2.14
C ASP A 96 -3.12 4.48 -1.66
N SER A 97 -3.83 3.39 -1.95
CA SER A 97 -5.22 3.23 -1.56
C SER A 97 -5.32 2.45 -0.26
N SER A 98 -5.15 3.13 0.87
CA SER A 98 -5.56 2.54 2.15
C SER A 98 -7.07 2.67 2.27
N GLY A 99 -7.76 1.63 1.85
CA GLY A 99 -9.20 1.62 1.64
C GLY A 99 -9.51 1.18 0.22
N SER A 100 -9.54 -0.13 0.00
CA SER A 100 -10.50 -0.66 -0.95
C SER A 100 -11.89 -0.29 -0.43
N VAL A 101 -12.35 0.92 -0.76
CA VAL A 101 -13.78 1.10 -1.00
C VAL A 101 -14.03 0.28 -2.26
N VAL A 102 -14.27 -1.02 -2.07
CA VAL A 102 -15.07 -1.78 -3.01
C VAL A 102 -16.42 -1.09 -3.02
N ILE A 103 -16.56 -0.05 -3.86
CA ILE A 103 -17.86 0.45 -4.25
C ILE A 103 -18.43 -0.69 -5.09
N PRO A 104 -19.35 -1.52 -4.56
CA PRO A 104 -19.93 -2.56 -5.37
C PRO A 104 -20.98 -1.85 -6.23
N ASN A 105 -20.60 -1.52 -7.47
CA ASN A 105 -21.42 -0.92 -8.53
C ASN A 105 -21.94 0.51 -8.26
N LEU A 106 -21.67 1.43 -9.18
CA LEU A 106 -22.59 1.73 -10.31
C LEU A 106 -22.25 3.15 -10.87
N LEU A 107 -21.83 3.20 -12.14
CA LEU A 107 -22.10 4.25 -13.13
C LEU A 107 -22.44 5.66 -12.58
N LEU A 108 -21.52 6.63 -12.57
CA LEU A 108 -21.88 8.07 -12.54
C LEU A 108 -20.70 9.03 -12.83
N ILE A 109 -19.98 8.88 -13.94
CA ILE A 109 -19.15 9.98 -14.50
C ILE A 109 -19.50 10.19 -15.97
N VAL A 110 -20.75 10.59 -16.24
CA VAL A 110 -21.13 11.22 -17.52
C VAL A 110 -21.93 12.53 -17.33
N VAL A 111 -22.38 12.87 -16.12
CA VAL A 111 -23.34 14.01 -15.94
C VAL A 111 -22.67 15.36 -15.63
N LEU A 112 -21.36 15.43 -15.38
CA LEU A 112 -20.70 16.72 -15.10
C LEU A 112 -20.36 17.56 -16.34
N TYR A 113 -20.40 16.98 -17.55
CA TYR A 113 -20.17 17.76 -18.78
C TYR A 113 -21.39 18.59 -19.24
N PHE A 114 -22.59 18.34 -18.72
CA PHE A 114 -23.80 19.02 -19.19
C PHE A 114 -24.26 20.23 -18.35
N VAL A 115 -23.67 20.47 -17.18
CA VAL A 115 -24.12 21.57 -16.28
C VAL A 115 -23.12 22.74 -16.22
N CYS A 116 -21.95 22.65 -16.85
CA CYS A 116 -20.98 23.75 -16.92
C CYS A 116 -20.71 24.22 -18.36
N GLY A 117 -21.76 24.29 -19.17
CA GLY A 117 -21.72 24.78 -20.55
C GLY A 117 -22.98 25.53 -20.95
N LEU A 118 -23.54 26.30 -20.00
CA LEU A 118 -24.54 27.34 -20.25
C LEU A 118 -23.83 28.67 -20.43
#